data_AF-A0A4Q7XIX5-F1
#
_entry.id   AF-A0A4Q7XIX5-F1
#
_cell.length_a   1.000
_cell.length_b   1.000
_cell.length_c   1.000
_cell.angle_alpha   90.00
_cell.angle_beta   90.00
_cell.angle_gamma   90.00
#
_symmetry.space_group_name_H-M   'P 1'
#
loop_
_entity.id
_entity.type
_entity.pdbx_description
1 polymer ?
#
loop_
_entity_poly.entity_id
_entity_poly.type
_entity_poly.pdbx_seq_one_letter_code
_entity_poly.pdbx_strand_id
1 'polypeptide(L)' 'MGTETSQARAGMDGELAEALVRSRRFFTRAEVSEDLRTLHRKGGRQADEFYRDRWSHDKVVRSTHRRAQSPVSTCR' A
#
# COMPACT_ATOMS: atom_id res chain seq x y z
N MET A 1 21.96 29.64 -34.37
CA MET A 1 22.18 28.21 -34.64
C MET A 1 21.03 27.46 -33.99
N GLY A 2 19.95 27.25 -34.75
CA GLY A 2 18.81 26.46 -34.31
C GLY A 2 19.14 24.99 -34.52
N THR A 3 18.96 24.19 -33.49
CA THR A 3 18.95 22.73 -33.59
C THR A 3 17.63 22.26 -33.04
N GLU A 4 16.65 22.19 -33.95
CA GLU A 4 15.49 21.32 -33.83
C GLU A 4 16.01 19.90 -33.57
N THR A 5 15.72 19.34 -32.40
CA THR A 5 15.91 17.91 -32.16
C THR A 5 14.53 17.28 -32.09
N SER A 6 14.08 16.88 -33.28
CA SER A 6 13.11 15.82 -33.49
C SER A 6 13.39 14.64 -32.57
N GLN A 7 12.43 14.32 -31.71
CA GLN A 7 12.18 12.97 -31.21
C GLN A 7 10.78 12.96 -30.57
N ALA A 8 9.77 12.86 -31.42
CA ALA A 8 8.49 12.31 -31.01
C ALA A 8 8.78 10.95 -30.38
N ARG A 9 8.72 10.90 -29.05
CA ARG A 9 8.83 9.65 -28.31
C ARG A 9 7.71 8.76 -28.83
N ALA A 10 8.07 7.72 -29.56
CA ALA A 10 7.23 6.55 -29.71
C ALA A 10 7.12 5.87 -28.33
N GLY A 11 6.44 6.53 -27.40
CA GLY A 11 5.97 5.98 -26.14
C GLY A 11 4.47 5.74 -26.28
N MET A 12 3.90 4.90 -25.41
CA MET A 12 2.46 4.60 -25.36
C MET A 12 1.61 5.80 -24.91
N ASP A 13 1.98 7.03 -25.27
CA ASP A 13 1.54 8.30 -24.70
C ASP A 13 1.11 9.28 -25.81
N GLY A 14 0.42 8.79 -26.85
CA GLY A 14 -0.20 9.63 -27.87
C GLY A 14 -1.59 10.14 -27.48
N GLU A 15 -2.14 11.12 -28.21
CA GLU A 15 -3.48 11.70 -27.92
C GLU A 15 -4.60 10.65 -27.86
N LEU A 16 -4.49 9.59 -28.67
CA LEU A 16 -5.41 8.45 -28.63
C LEU A 16 -5.29 7.67 -27.31
N ALA A 17 -4.07 7.45 -26.82
CA ALA A 17 -3.84 6.76 -25.54
C ALA A 17 -4.40 7.60 -24.38
N GLU A 18 -4.21 8.92 -24.42
CA GLU A 18 -4.78 9.84 -23.43
C GLU A 18 -6.32 9.86 -23.48
N ALA A 19 -6.91 9.86 -24.67
CA ALA A 19 -8.37 9.77 -24.84
C ALA A 19 -8.96 8.46 -24.30
N LEU A 20 -8.26 7.34 -24.49
CA LEU A 20 -8.65 6.02 -23.95
C LEU A 20 -8.51 5.96 -22.42
N VAL A 21 -7.44 6.53 -21.85
CA VAL A 21 -7.29 6.63 -20.38
C VAL A 21 -8.36 7.54 -19.79
N ARG A 22 -8.68 8.66 -20.46
CA ARG A 22 -9.74 9.58 -20.03
C ARG A 22 -11.13 8.97 -20.13
N SER A 23 -11.40 8.11 -21.12
CA SER A 23 -12.71 7.46 -21.25
C SER A 23 -12.94 6.39 -20.16
N ARG A 24 -11.88 5.72 -19.69
CA ARG A 24 -11.93 4.74 -18.59
C ARG A 24 -12.53 5.31 -17.30
N ARG A 25 -12.35 6.60 -17.02
CA ARG A 25 -12.88 7.25 -15.79
C ARG A 25 -14.41 7.17 -15.68
N PHE A 26 -15.12 7.13 -16.81
CA PHE A 26 -16.59 7.06 -16.81
C PHE A 26 -17.13 5.67 -16.44
N PHE A 27 -16.31 4.63 -16.58
CA PHE A 27 -16.67 3.25 -16.25
C PHE A 27 -16.20 2.83 -14.85
N THR A 28 -15.36 3.63 -14.20
CA THR A 28 -14.76 3.30 -12.90
C THR A 28 -15.29 4.26 -11.84
N ARG A 29 -16.07 3.77 -10.87
CA ARG A 29 -16.60 4.55 -9.71
C ARG A 29 -15.52 5.05 -8.72
N ALA A 30 -14.27 5.17 -9.15
CA ALA A 30 -13.14 5.58 -8.32
C ALA A 30 -12.73 7.02 -8.66
N GLU A 31 -12.35 7.81 -7.66
CA GLU A 31 -11.78 9.15 -7.88
C GLU A 31 -10.44 8.99 -8.62
N VAL A 32 -10.34 9.51 -9.84
CA VAL A 32 -9.11 9.49 -10.65
C VAL A 32 -8.37 10.80 -10.44
N SER A 33 -7.06 10.74 -10.22
CA SER A 33 -6.20 11.93 -10.15
C SER A 33 -6.19 12.70 -11.49
N GLU A 34 -5.95 14.01 -11.43
CA GLU A 34 -5.94 14.90 -12.60
C GLU A 34 -4.84 14.54 -13.61
N ASP A 35 -3.76 13.92 -13.13
CA ASP A 35 -2.68 13.37 -13.95
C ASP A 35 -2.99 11.98 -14.54
N LEU A 36 -4.17 11.44 -14.28
CA LEU A 36 -4.67 10.13 -14.71
C LEU A 36 -3.78 8.94 -14.31
N ARG A 37 -2.85 9.11 -13.35
CA ARG A 37 -1.89 8.07 -12.96
C ARG A 37 -2.31 7.26 -11.74
N THR A 38 -3.18 7.81 -10.90
CA THR A 38 -3.61 7.16 -9.66
C THR A 38 -5.14 7.08 -9.57
N LEU A 39 -5.61 5.97 -9.00
CA LEU A 39 -7.03 5.72 -8.73
C LEU A 39 -7.23 5.58 -7.22
N HIS A 40 -7.98 6.50 -6.65
CA HIS A 40 -8.33 6.51 -5.23
C HIS A 40 -9.70 5.86 -5.06
N ARG A 41 -9.72 4.65 -4.47
CA ARG A 41 -10.95 3.98 -4.07
C ARG A 41 -11.18 4.19 -2.58
N LYS A 42 -12.24 4.94 -2.24
CA LYS A 42 -12.73 5.05 -0.87
C LYS A 42 -13.69 3.88 -0.61
N GLY A 43 -13.26 2.88 0.17
CA GLY A 43 -14.05 1.69 0.53
C GLY A 43 -13.26 0.38 0.47
N GLY A 44 -13.89 -0.74 0.83
CA GLY A 44 -13.28 -2.08 0.75
C GLY A 44 -12.41 -2.52 1.95
N ARG A 45 -12.31 -1.69 3.00
CA ARG A 45 -11.54 -2.01 4.22
C ARG A 45 -12.25 -2.95 5.21
N GLN A 46 -13.37 -3.55 4.81
CA GLN A 46 -14.06 -4.57 5.62
C GLN A 46 -13.18 -5.82 5.79
N ALA A 47 -12.34 -6.14 4.80
CA ALA A 47 -11.36 -7.22 4.92
C ALA A 47 -10.34 -6.97 6.06
N ASP A 48 -10.09 -5.71 6.42
CA ASP A 48 -9.18 -5.36 7.53
C ASP A 48 -9.81 -5.66 8.89
N GLU A 49 -11.14 -5.77 8.98
CA GLU A 49 -11.87 -6.12 10.21
C GLU A 49 -11.47 -7.49 10.73
N PHE A 50 -11.38 -8.48 9.83
CA PHE A 50 -10.93 -9.82 10.17
C PHE A 50 -9.58 -9.83 10.92
N TYR A 51 -8.61 -9.05 10.44
CA TYR A 51 -7.28 -9.00 11.07
C TYR A 51 -7.26 -8.16 12.35
N ARG A 52 -8.09 -7.10 12.43
CA ARG A 52 -8.26 -6.30 13.65
C ARG A 52 -8.85 -7.15 14.78
N ASP A 53 -9.85 -7.97 14.47
CA ASP A 53 -10.51 -8.83 15.44
C ASP A 53 -9.58 -9.94 15.92
N ARG A 54 -8.81 -10.56 15.02
CA ARG A 54 -7.83 -11.60 15.39
C ARG A 54 -6.77 -11.10 16.37
N TRP A 55 -6.38 -9.84 16.27
CA TRP A 55 -5.39 -9.22 17.17
C TRP A 55 -6.00 -8.48 18.36
N SER A 56 -7.32 -8.43 18.45
CA SER A 56 -8.01 -7.97 19.64
C SER A 56 -7.91 -9.03 20.73
N HIS A 57 -7.64 -8.60 21.96
CA HIS A 57 -7.56 -9.47 23.13
C HIS A 57 -8.38 -8.85 24.24
N ASP A 58 -9.12 -9.66 25.00
CA ASP A 58 -9.95 -9.15 26.09
C ASP A 58 -9.11 -8.53 27.22
N LYS A 59 -7.93 -9.10 27.46
CA LYS A 59 -7.02 -8.66 28.52
C LYS A 59 -5.58 -9.07 28.25
N VAL A 60 -4.66 -8.26 28.74
CA VAL A 60 -3.22 -8.53 28.74
C VAL A 60 -2.77 -8.77 30.18
N VAL A 61 -2.15 -9.91 30.44
CA VAL A 61 -1.65 -10.28 31.77
C VAL A 61 -0.14 -10.48 31.69
N ARG A 62 0.57 -9.93 32.69
CA ARG A 62 2.01 -10.17 32.81
C ARG A 62 2.26 -11.53 33.43
N SER A 63 2.93 -12.39 32.68
CA SER A 63 3.46 -13.66 33.18
C SER A 63 4.97 -13.67 33.04
N THR A 64 5.67 -14.14 34.05
CA THR A 64 7.08 -14.49 33.93
C THR A 64 7.17 -15.98 33.65
N HIS A 65 7.78 -16.37 32.53
CA HIS A 65 8.10 -17.77 32.29
C HIS A 65 9.26 -18.16 33.20
N ARG A 66 9.03 -19.07 34.14
CA ARG A 66 10.06 -19.51 35.08
C ARG A 66 11.08 -20.36 34.33
N ARG A 67 12.15 -19.73 33.86
CA ARG A 67 13.35 -20.45 33.44
C ARG A 67 14.15 -20.84 34.69
N ALA A 68 14.68 -22.06 34.70
CA ALA A 68 15.54 -22.55 35.77
C ALA A 68 16.77 -21.62 35.91
N GLN A 69 17.02 -21.14 37.11
CA GLN A 69 18.28 -20.47 37.44
C GLN A 69 19.27 -21.57 37.80
N SER A 70 20.40 -21.63 37.09
CA SER A 70 21.52 -22.46 37.56
C SER A 70 22.00 -21.92 38.90
N PRO A 71 22.28 -22.79 39.89
CA PRO A 71 22.82 -22.34 41.16
C PRO A 71 24.16 -21.65 40.91
N VAL A 72 24.27 -20.39 41.34
CA VAL A 72 25.56 -19.69 41.35
C VAL A 72 26.39 -20.35 42.45
N SER A 73 27.38 -21.14 42.05
CA SER A 73 28.39 -21.68 42.96
C SER A 73 29.20 -20.51 43.51
N THR A 74 28.94 -20.11 44.75
CA THR A 74 29.84 -19.21 45.47
C THR A 74 31.06 -20.05 45.87
N CYS A 75 32.20 -19.84 45.22
CA CYS A 75 33.46 -20.40 45.69
C CYS A 75 33.73 -19.85 47.10
N ARG A 76 33.92 -20.78 48.03
CA ARG A 76 34.28 -20.51 49.42
C ARG A 76 35.75 -20.12 49.54
#